data_AF-B4UJD8-F1
#
_entry.id   AF-B4UJD8-F1
#
_cell.length_a   1.000
_cell.length_b   1.000
_cell.length_c   1.000
_cell.angle_alpha   90.00
_cell.angle_beta   90.00
_cell.angle_gamma   90.00
#
_symmetry.space_group_name_H-M   'P 1'
#
loop_
_entity.id
_entity.type
_entity.pdbx_description
1 polymer ?
#
loop_
_entity_poly.entity_id
_entity_poly.type
_entity_poly.pdbx_seq_one_letter_code
_entity_poly.pdbx_strand_id
1 'polypeptide(L)'
;MASTHRAALAALALLTATAACDQARPTLGEAGAGAEGDCTSCHGDATRSEASALLQAAPPRDAHGSASGPAVGAHQAHLHATAVSGPIACAECHAVPAQRLHSNGQVDLAFGALARAGGASPAFAGGTCSGVYCHGATLSGGSLTAPAWGGAGPLDCASCHGAPPPSHAAGATACATCHPGTVNADGTLNLAGGLHLNGVVDVNGAHPDGWSDPAQHGRAAKRDLSSCTACHGADYGGGTSGVSCNACHGGTAWQSNCTFCHGTKVAAYAAADLPKAAPPLGTQGETAVTDRAVGAHQKHLLATVSSPLACAECHAVPADLGHLDGAAQVTFGVAARRNGAAPAWNGTTCASTYCHGSIAGAAAPAPTWTSTAGTTCASCHLPQSGSGTSAYSGRHYLHVSSRGISCATCHGSGYTASAVVPATHVDGTRQLQPIVGWNAASRSCAPGCHGGETW
;
A
#
# COMPACT_ATOMS: atom_id res chain seq x y z
N MET A 1 107.60 -41.50 -61.30
CA MET A 1 107.67 -42.88 -60.77
C MET A 1 106.28 -43.28 -60.32
N ALA A 2 105.73 -44.34 -60.94
CA ALA A 2 104.64 -45.24 -60.54
C ALA A 2 103.50 -44.70 -59.64
N SER A 3 102.26 -44.59 -60.16
CA SER A 3 101.17 -45.62 -60.06
C SER A 3 100.28 -45.40 -58.83
N THR A 4 98.96 -45.56 -58.79
CA THR A 4 97.87 -45.86 -59.75
C THR A 4 96.54 -45.82 -58.96
N HIS A 5 95.42 -45.42 -59.61
CA HIS A 5 94.02 -45.90 -59.43
C HIS A 5 93.28 -45.61 -58.08
N ARG A 6 91.99 -45.26 -57.99
CA ARG A 6 90.75 -45.51 -58.78
C ARG A 6 89.66 -44.48 -58.35
N ALA A 7 88.99 -43.81 -59.30
CA ALA A 7 87.60 -44.04 -59.77
C ALA A 7 86.49 -43.57 -58.78
N ALA A 8 85.81 -42.43 -59.03
CA ALA A 8 84.56 -42.26 -59.82
C ALA A 8 83.32 -42.32 -58.90
N LEU A 9 82.23 -41.53 -58.97
CA LEU A 9 81.47 -40.84 -60.02
C LEU A 9 80.69 -39.66 -59.38
N ALA A 10 80.61 -38.48 -60.01
CA ALA A 10 79.50 -37.94 -60.83
C ALA A 10 78.30 -37.40 -60.01
N ALA A 11 77.61 -36.29 -60.29
CA ALA A 11 77.55 -35.29 -61.37
C ALA A 11 76.90 -34.01 -60.76
N LEU A 12 77.34 -32.77 -61.06
CA LEU A 12 76.88 -31.87 -62.14
C LEU A 12 75.36 -31.54 -62.03
N ALA A 13 74.83 -30.31 -62.10
CA ALA A 13 75.24 -29.00 -62.62
C ALA A 13 74.35 -27.93 -61.92
N LEU A 14 74.88 -26.78 -61.46
CA LEU A 14 75.01 -25.48 -62.16
C LEU A 14 73.66 -24.81 -62.55
N LEU A 15 73.33 -23.66 -61.93
CA LEU A 15 73.11 -22.33 -62.55
C LEU A 15 72.38 -21.32 -61.61
N THR A 16 73.16 -20.30 -61.20
CA THR A 16 72.89 -18.84 -61.00
C THR A 16 71.47 -18.31 -60.74
N ALA A 17 71.31 -17.46 -59.70
CA ALA A 17 70.99 -16.01 -59.81
C ALA A 17 70.60 -15.37 -58.45
N THR A 18 70.82 -14.06 -58.37
CA THR A 18 70.89 -13.13 -57.23
C THR A 18 69.57 -12.51 -56.76
N ALA A 19 69.46 -12.21 -55.44
CA ALA A 19 68.74 -11.09 -54.75
C ALA A 19 68.50 -11.51 -53.29
N ALA A 20 68.35 -10.69 -52.24
CA ALA A 20 68.57 -9.30 -51.89
C ALA A 20 68.48 -9.23 -50.32
N CYS A 21 68.92 -8.14 -49.71
CA CYS A 21 68.91 -7.90 -48.26
C CYS A 21 67.50 -8.03 -47.62
N ASP A 22 67.36 -8.76 -46.52
CA ASP A 22 66.77 -8.23 -45.27
C ASP A 22 66.90 -9.25 -44.12
N GLN A 23 67.44 -8.81 -42.99
CA GLN A 23 67.68 -9.64 -41.81
C GLN A 23 66.35 -9.92 -41.08
N ALA A 24 65.83 -11.13 -41.26
CA ALA A 24 64.70 -11.66 -40.51
C ALA A 24 65.04 -11.82 -39.02
N ARG A 25 64.19 -11.26 -38.16
CA ARG A 25 64.11 -11.54 -36.72
C ARG A 25 63.57 -12.96 -36.48
N PRO A 26 63.89 -13.59 -35.33
CA PRO A 26 64.15 -15.03 -35.22
C PRO A 26 62.89 -15.89 -35.27
N THR A 27 63.07 -17.11 -35.76
CA THR A 27 62.08 -18.19 -35.83
C THR A 27 61.67 -18.67 -34.43
N LEU A 28 60.35 -18.78 -34.23
CA LEU A 28 59.71 -19.33 -33.03
C LEU A 28 60.15 -20.79 -32.80
N GLY A 29 60.84 -21.03 -31.69
CA GLY A 29 61.14 -22.36 -31.16
C GLY A 29 60.07 -22.84 -30.19
N GLU A 30 59.54 -24.03 -30.47
CA GLU A 30 59.08 -25.09 -29.57
C GLU A 30 58.05 -24.80 -28.44
N ALA A 31 56.80 -25.07 -28.79
CA ALA A 31 55.74 -25.79 -28.05
C ALA A 31 55.57 -25.59 -26.52
N GLY A 32 54.57 -24.78 -26.18
CA GLY A 32 53.63 -25.04 -25.08
C GLY A 32 52.20 -25.04 -25.64
N ALA A 33 51.40 -26.06 -25.32
CA ALA A 33 50.05 -26.25 -25.85
C ALA A 33 49.06 -25.16 -25.38
N GLY A 34 48.32 -24.55 -26.32
CA GLY A 34 47.16 -23.69 -26.03
C GLY A 34 47.17 -22.33 -26.75
N ALA A 35 47.13 -22.30 -28.09
CA ALA A 35 47.00 -21.05 -28.86
C ALA A 35 45.63 -20.98 -29.56
N GLU A 36 44.58 -20.72 -28.79
CA GLU A 36 43.55 -19.77 -29.26
C GLU A 36 44.21 -18.38 -29.23
N GLY A 37 44.08 -17.62 -30.32
CA GLY A 37 44.96 -16.51 -30.65
C GLY A 37 45.07 -15.42 -29.58
N ASP A 38 46.30 -15.02 -29.27
CA ASP A 38 46.62 -13.86 -28.43
C ASP A 38 46.20 -12.56 -29.15
N CYS A 39 44.92 -12.20 -29.07
CA CYS A 39 44.39 -10.95 -29.63
C CYS A 39 45.14 -9.72 -29.08
N THR A 40 45.63 -9.81 -27.84
CA THR A 40 46.44 -8.79 -27.17
C THR A 40 47.82 -8.58 -27.76
N SER A 41 48.29 -9.46 -28.66
CA SER A 41 49.51 -9.23 -29.44
C SER A 41 49.35 -8.13 -30.49
N CYS A 42 48.12 -7.81 -30.90
CA CYS A 42 47.83 -6.80 -31.92
C CYS A 42 47.10 -5.57 -31.36
N HIS A 43 46.10 -5.75 -30.49
CA HIS A 43 45.29 -4.67 -29.93
C HIS A 43 44.81 -5.06 -28.53
N GLY A 44 44.38 -4.12 -27.70
CA GLY A 44 44.06 -4.43 -26.30
C GLY A 44 45.22 -4.17 -25.35
N ASP A 45 45.17 -4.81 -24.18
CA ASP A 45 46.22 -4.73 -23.16
C ASP A 45 46.26 -6.03 -22.35
N ALA A 46 47.27 -6.87 -22.62
CA ALA A 46 47.49 -8.14 -21.92
C ALA A 46 47.77 -7.97 -20.41
N THR A 47 48.19 -6.78 -19.99
CA THR A 47 48.51 -6.50 -18.58
C THR A 47 47.29 -6.09 -17.76
N ARG A 48 46.16 -5.87 -18.42
CA ARG A 48 44.91 -5.47 -17.76
C ARG A 48 44.34 -6.63 -16.93
N SER A 49 43.91 -6.33 -15.72
CA SER A 49 43.22 -7.30 -14.87
C SER A 49 41.77 -7.46 -15.33
N GLU A 50 41.50 -8.47 -16.15
CA GLU A 50 40.17 -8.79 -16.68
C GLU A 50 39.84 -10.28 -16.49
N ALA A 51 38.55 -10.62 -16.58
CA ALA A 51 38.08 -11.98 -16.38
C ALA A 51 38.45 -12.95 -17.52
N SER A 52 38.87 -12.45 -18.69
CA SER A 52 39.28 -13.29 -19.83
C SER A 52 40.25 -12.57 -20.76
N ALA A 53 41.04 -13.34 -21.52
CA ALA A 53 41.93 -12.82 -22.57
C ALA A 53 41.17 -12.01 -23.65
N LEU A 54 39.92 -12.37 -23.92
CA LEU A 54 39.07 -11.63 -24.86
C LEU A 54 38.69 -10.24 -24.33
N LEU A 55 38.44 -10.10 -23.02
CA LEU A 55 38.20 -8.81 -22.39
C LEU A 55 39.48 -7.95 -22.34
N GLN A 56 40.64 -8.57 -22.12
CA GLN A 56 41.94 -7.90 -22.24
C GLN A 56 42.18 -7.39 -23.66
N ALA A 57 41.74 -8.14 -24.66
CA ALA A 57 41.82 -7.75 -26.07
C ALA A 57 40.89 -6.60 -26.46
N ALA A 58 39.81 -6.34 -25.69
CA ALA A 58 38.96 -5.19 -25.93
C ALA A 58 39.82 -3.91 -25.87
N PRO A 59 39.89 -3.12 -26.96
CA PRO A 59 40.95 -2.16 -27.17
C PRO A 59 40.77 -0.85 -26.41
N PRO A 60 41.67 -0.49 -25.47
CA PRO A 60 41.96 0.90 -25.13
C PRO A 60 42.95 1.51 -26.12
N ARG A 61 43.67 0.65 -26.85
CA ARG A 61 44.53 0.98 -27.99
C ARG A 61 44.19 0.09 -29.17
N ASP A 62 44.10 0.69 -30.36
CA ASP A 62 43.90 -0.04 -31.60
C ASP A 62 45.21 -0.72 -32.06
N ALA A 63 45.14 -1.42 -33.20
CA ALA A 63 46.29 -2.11 -33.79
C ALA A 63 47.46 -1.18 -34.21
N HIS A 64 47.24 0.13 -34.22
CA HIS A 64 48.23 1.16 -34.52
C HIS A 64 48.66 1.95 -33.28
N GLY A 65 48.19 1.56 -32.08
CA GLY A 65 48.50 2.19 -30.81
C GLY A 65 47.69 3.44 -30.47
N SER A 66 46.71 3.82 -31.31
CA SER A 66 45.84 4.98 -31.07
C SER A 66 44.95 4.71 -29.85
N ALA A 67 44.86 5.68 -28.95
CA ALA A 67 43.96 5.64 -27.78
C ALA A 67 42.64 6.41 -28.01
N SER A 68 42.38 6.83 -29.25
CA SER A 68 41.16 7.55 -29.61
C SER A 68 40.58 7.08 -30.94
N GLY A 69 39.28 7.28 -31.12
CA GLY A 69 38.55 6.95 -32.35
C GLY A 69 37.68 5.68 -32.24
N PRO A 70 37.02 5.30 -33.35
CA PRO A 70 36.04 4.21 -33.36
C PRO A 70 36.60 2.86 -32.90
N ALA A 71 37.88 2.60 -33.14
CA ALA A 71 38.51 1.33 -32.83
C ALA A 71 38.77 1.09 -31.32
N VAL A 72 38.60 2.09 -30.45
CA VAL A 72 38.90 1.97 -29.00
C VAL A 72 37.76 2.48 -28.11
N GLY A 73 37.20 3.65 -28.45
CA GLY A 73 36.22 4.45 -27.69
C GLY A 73 35.51 3.79 -26.51
N ALA A 74 34.27 3.33 -26.71
CA ALA A 74 33.33 2.99 -25.64
C ALA A 74 33.31 1.50 -25.23
N HIS A 75 34.29 0.69 -25.65
CA HIS A 75 34.27 -0.76 -25.39
C HIS A 75 34.17 -1.10 -23.90
N GLN A 76 35.06 -0.54 -23.06
CA GLN A 76 35.09 -0.86 -21.63
C GLN A 76 33.78 -0.50 -20.91
N ALA A 77 33.15 0.60 -21.31
CA ALA A 77 31.88 1.04 -20.71
C ALA A 77 30.73 0.05 -20.93
N HIS A 78 30.79 -0.77 -21.99
CA HIS A 78 29.77 -1.79 -22.27
C HIS A 78 30.14 -3.16 -21.70
N LEU A 79 31.42 -3.49 -21.65
CA LEU A 79 31.89 -4.82 -21.22
C LEU A 79 31.90 -5.02 -19.71
N HIS A 80 31.73 -3.95 -18.93
CA HIS A 80 31.64 -4.01 -17.48
C HIS A 80 30.24 -3.64 -16.99
N ALA A 81 29.88 -4.15 -15.80
CA ALA A 81 28.63 -3.76 -15.16
C ALA A 81 28.66 -2.25 -14.84
N THR A 82 27.54 -1.60 -15.10
CA THR A 82 27.34 -0.16 -14.84
C THR A 82 26.22 0.03 -13.82
N ALA A 83 25.83 1.27 -13.55
CA ALA A 83 24.64 1.55 -12.75
C ALA A 83 23.32 1.20 -13.47
N VAL A 84 23.35 1.02 -14.80
CA VAL A 84 22.15 0.84 -15.64
C VAL A 84 22.02 -0.54 -16.29
N SER A 85 23.11 -1.31 -16.34
CA SER A 85 23.10 -2.65 -16.94
C SER A 85 24.18 -3.54 -16.34
N GLY A 86 23.98 -4.86 -16.47
CA GLY A 86 25.09 -5.80 -16.40
C GLY A 86 26.06 -5.66 -17.61
N PRO A 87 27.13 -6.47 -17.64
CA PRO A 87 28.06 -6.55 -18.76
C PRO A 87 27.35 -6.92 -20.07
N ILE A 88 27.68 -6.23 -21.15
CA ILE A 88 27.16 -6.52 -22.51
C ILE A 88 28.16 -7.42 -23.23
N ALA A 89 27.67 -8.48 -23.87
CA ALA A 89 28.51 -9.38 -24.65
C ALA A 89 29.00 -8.70 -25.94
N CYS A 90 30.24 -8.97 -26.36
CA CYS A 90 30.82 -8.39 -27.58
C CYS A 90 29.94 -8.62 -28.84
N ALA A 91 29.31 -9.80 -28.90
CA ALA A 91 28.43 -10.23 -30.00
C ALA A 91 27.17 -9.35 -30.15
N GLU A 92 26.84 -8.50 -29.17
CA GLU A 92 25.71 -7.58 -29.29
C GLU A 92 25.99 -6.40 -30.23
N CYS A 93 27.26 -6.09 -30.51
CA CYS A 93 27.64 -4.99 -31.39
C CYS A 93 28.21 -5.49 -32.72
N HIS A 94 29.07 -6.52 -32.68
CA HIS A 94 29.72 -7.05 -33.86
C HIS A 94 30.07 -8.52 -33.71
N ALA A 95 30.30 -9.20 -34.84
CA ALA A 95 30.87 -10.54 -34.80
C ALA A 95 32.31 -10.45 -34.27
N VAL A 96 32.62 -11.21 -33.22
CA VAL A 96 33.98 -11.30 -32.67
C VAL A 96 34.84 -12.12 -33.63
N PRO A 97 35.92 -11.56 -34.21
CA PRO A 97 36.74 -12.30 -35.14
C PRO A 97 37.48 -13.46 -34.47
N ALA A 98 37.40 -14.66 -35.04
CA ALA A 98 38.15 -15.84 -34.59
C ALA A 98 39.48 -16.06 -35.34
N GLN A 99 39.77 -15.24 -36.36
CA GLN A 99 40.93 -15.40 -37.24
C GLN A 99 41.56 -14.08 -37.65
N ARG A 100 42.83 -14.09 -38.06
CA ARG A 100 43.62 -12.88 -38.37
C ARG A 100 43.20 -12.14 -39.65
N LEU A 101 42.30 -12.69 -40.47
CA LEU A 101 41.85 -12.07 -41.72
C LEU A 101 41.03 -10.78 -41.53
N HIS A 102 40.68 -10.41 -40.29
CA HIS A 102 39.97 -9.17 -39.97
C HIS A 102 40.88 -7.93 -39.86
N SER A 103 42.19 -8.06 -40.09
CA SER A 103 43.12 -6.92 -40.11
C SER A 103 43.04 -6.07 -41.40
N ASN A 104 41.89 -6.05 -42.07
CA ASN A 104 41.63 -5.32 -43.31
C ASN A 104 41.21 -3.85 -43.07
N GLY A 105 41.14 -3.43 -41.81
CA GLY A 105 40.73 -2.07 -41.41
C GLY A 105 39.22 -1.83 -41.45
N GLN A 106 38.40 -2.86 -41.68
CA GLN A 106 36.95 -2.78 -41.61
C GLN A 106 36.41 -3.55 -40.41
N VAL A 107 35.44 -2.97 -39.72
CA VAL A 107 34.69 -3.63 -38.65
C VAL A 107 33.30 -3.93 -39.18
N ASP A 108 33.01 -5.20 -39.37
CA ASP A 108 31.68 -5.66 -39.76
C ASP A 108 30.76 -5.62 -38.53
N LEU A 109 29.96 -4.56 -38.43
CA LEU A 109 28.95 -4.44 -37.38
C LEU A 109 27.77 -5.36 -37.69
N ALA A 110 27.68 -6.42 -36.90
CA ALA A 110 26.58 -7.36 -36.87
C ALA A 110 25.94 -7.31 -35.48
N PHE A 111 25.00 -6.38 -35.31
CA PHE A 111 24.28 -6.21 -34.05
C PHE A 111 23.51 -7.48 -33.66
N GLY A 112 23.64 -7.86 -32.39
CA GLY A 112 23.03 -9.04 -31.79
C GLY A 112 21.54 -8.86 -31.45
N ALA A 113 21.01 -9.83 -30.71
CA ALA A 113 19.58 -9.91 -30.41
C ALA A 113 19.13 -8.81 -29.43
N LEU A 114 19.95 -8.49 -28.43
CA LEU A 114 19.63 -7.45 -27.45
C LEU A 114 19.56 -6.08 -28.13
N ALA A 115 20.53 -5.76 -28.98
CA ALA A 115 20.56 -4.48 -29.72
C ALA A 115 19.35 -4.29 -30.66
N ARG A 116 18.74 -5.39 -31.11
CA ARG A 116 17.57 -5.44 -32.02
C ARG A 116 16.23 -5.65 -31.30
N ALA A 117 16.22 -5.81 -29.99
CA ALA A 117 15.00 -6.07 -29.24
C ALA A 117 13.98 -4.92 -29.42
N GLY A 118 12.71 -5.20 -29.16
CA GLY A 118 11.64 -4.21 -29.36
C GLY A 118 11.43 -3.77 -30.82
N GLY A 119 11.96 -4.51 -31.80
CA GLY A 119 11.87 -4.14 -33.22
C GLY A 119 12.88 -3.07 -33.65
N ALA A 120 13.91 -2.83 -32.84
CA ALA A 120 14.94 -1.84 -33.12
C ALA A 120 15.76 -2.20 -34.37
N SER A 121 16.15 -1.20 -35.16
CA SER A 121 17.01 -1.35 -36.33
C SER A 121 18.34 -0.63 -36.08
N PRO A 122 19.28 -1.28 -35.37
CA PRO A 122 20.52 -0.65 -34.94
C PRO A 122 21.43 -0.35 -36.13
N ALA A 123 22.06 0.82 -36.07
CA ALA A 123 23.01 1.31 -37.05
C ALA A 123 24.14 2.09 -36.36
N PHE A 124 25.28 2.15 -37.04
CA PHE A 124 26.41 2.98 -36.65
C PHE A 124 26.97 3.66 -37.89
N ALA A 125 26.99 4.99 -37.88
CA ALA A 125 27.47 5.78 -39.00
C ALA A 125 28.16 7.06 -38.50
N GLY A 126 29.31 7.39 -39.08
CA GLY A 126 30.02 8.63 -38.76
C GLY A 126 30.45 8.77 -37.30
N GLY A 127 30.61 7.66 -36.56
CA GLY A 127 30.92 7.69 -35.14
C GLY A 127 29.70 7.79 -34.23
N THR A 128 28.47 7.68 -34.73
CA THR A 128 27.24 7.78 -33.94
C THR A 128 26.41 6.52 -34.03
N CYS A 129 25.89 6.05 -32.89
CA CYS A 129 24.93 4.95 -32.83
C CYS A 129 23.51 5.48 -33.06
N SER A 130 22.67 4.74 -33.76
CA SER A 130 21.24 5.06 -33.92
C SER A 130 20.40 3.79 -34.01
N GLY A 131 19.12 3.89 -33.66
CA GLY A 131 18.19 2.75 -33.80
C GLY A 131 18.49 1.56 -32.88
N VAL A 132 19.28 1.74 -31.81
CA VAL A 132 19.68 0.67 -30.89
C VAL A 132 18.69 0.55 -29.73
N TYR A 133 18.24 -0.67 -29.43
CA TYR A 133 17.26 -0.95 -28.36
C TYR A 133 17.71 -0.46 -26.98
N CYS A 134 18.91 -0.85 -26.53
CA CYS A 134 19.43 -0.48 -25.21
C CYS A 134 19.75 1.01 -25.05
N HIS A 135 19.86 1.76 -26.16
CA HIS A 135 19.95 3.23 -26.13
C HIS A 135 18.55 3.88 -26.17
N GLY A 136 17.47 3.12 -26.10
CA GLY A 136 16.12 3.64 -26.02
C GLY A 136 15.51 4.08 -27.36
N ALA A 137 16.03 3.59 -28.49
CA ALA A 137 15.51 3.99 -29.81
C ALA A 137 14.01 3.68 -30.02
N THR A 138 13.48 2.69 -29.29
CA THR A 138 12.07 2.29 -29.35
C THR A 138 11.26 2.84 -28.16
N LEU A 139 11.87 3.65 -27.29
CA LEU A 139 11.29 4.16 -26.06
C LEU A 139 10.98 5.65 -26.16
N SER A 140 9.91 6.08 -25.51
CA SER A 140 9.48 7.49 -25.51
C SER A 140 10.13 8.26 -24.36
N GLY A 141 10.51 9.52 -24.62
CA GLY A 141 10.95 10.46 -23.59
C GLY A 141 12.44 10.40 -23.22
N GLY A 142 13.23 9.57 -23.90
CA GLY A 142 14.69 9.55 -23.76
C GLY A 142 15.36 10.75 -24.44
N SER A 143 16.40 11.29 -23.81
CA SER A 143 17.16 12.44 -24.30
C SER A 143 18.43 12.08 -25.09
N LEU A 144 18.89 10.83 -24.99
CA LEU A 144 20.17 10.36 -25.56
C LEU A 144 20.00 9.06 -26.37
N THR A 145 19.05 9.04 -27.31
CA THR A 145 18.73 7.83 -28.10
C THR A 145 19.65 7.59 -29.30
N ALA A 146 20.58 8.51 -29.57
CA ALA A 146 21.57 8.40 -30.63
C ALA A 146 22.96 8.90 -30.16
N PRO A 147 23.60 8.21 -29.20
CA PRO A 147 24.86 8.66 -28.62
C PRO A 147 26.02 8.55 -29.62
N ALA A 148 26.96 9.49 -29.51
CA ALA A 148 28.25 9.40 -30.18
C ALA A 148 29.13 8.33 -29.52
N TRP A 149 29.87 7.58 -30.32
CA TRP A 149 30.83 6.58 -29.86
C TRP A 149 32.03 7.26 -29.18
N GLY A 150 32.28 6.87 -27.93
CA GLY A 150 33.26 7.54 -27.08
C GLY A 150 32.75 8.85 -26.46
N GLY A 151 31.47 9.21 -26.66
CA GLY A 151 30.83 10.29 -25.93
C GLY A 151 30.79 9.97 -24.42
N ALA A 152 31.14 10.94 -23.59
CA ALA A 152 31.24 10.77 -22.15
C ALA A 152 30.05 11.40 -21.42
N GLY A 153 29.51 10.69 -20.43
CA GLY A 153 28.58 11.20 -19.43
C GLY A 153 27.96 10.08 -18.60
N PRO A 154 27.68 10.29 -17.30
CA PRO A 154 26.88 9.35 -16.53
C PRO A 154 25.47 9.28 -17.16
N LEU A 155 25.00 8.07 -17.44
CA LEU A 155 23.62 7.85 -17.87
C LEU A 155 22.71 7.97 -16.65
N ASP A 156 21.63 8.71 -16.82
CA ASP A 156 20.49 8.70 -15.91
C ASP A 156 19.31 7.96 -16.58
N CYS A 157 18.22 7.78 -15.82
CA CYS A 157 17.02 7.13 -16.35
C CYS A 157 16.47 7.86 -17.60
N ALA A 158 16.53 9.20 -17.59
CA ALA A 158 16.02 10.08 -18.66
C ALA A 158 16.86 10.01 -19.95
N SER A 159 18.02 9.36 -19.91
CA SER A 159 18.91 9.22 -21.06
C SER A 159 18.28 8.30 -22.12
N CYS A 160 17.67 7.18 -21.72
CA CYS A 160 17.10 6.20 -22.66
C CYS A 160 15.56 6.28 -22.77
N HIS A 161 14.85 6.59 -21.69
CA HIS A 161 13.39 6.69 -21.67
C HIS A 161 12.94 7.81 -20.73
N GLY A 162 11.68 8.26 -20.79
CA GLY A 162 11.18 9.26 -19.85
C GLY A 162 11.28 8.76 -18.40
N ALA A 163 11.67 9.62 -17.46
CA ALA A 163 11.81 9.28 -16.04
C ALA A 163 10.96 10.23 -15.16
N PRO A 164 9.75 9.84 -14.73
CA PRO A 164 9.08 8.57 -15.03
C PRO A 164 8.57 8.51 -16.49
N PRO A 165 8.28 7.32 -17.05
CA PRO A 165 7.79 7.20 -18.42
C PRO A 165 6.51 8.02 -18.63
N PRO A 166 6.22 8.53 -19.85
CA PRO A 166 5.06 9.39 -20.11
C PRO A 166 3.68 8.81 -19.72
N SER A 167 3.60 7.49 -19.52
CA SER A 167 2.42 6.81 -18.99
C SER A 167 2.17 7.04 -17.49
N HIS A 168 3.09 7.71 -16.79
CA HIS A 168 3.02 7.98 -15.35
C HIS A 168 2.75 9.45 -15.07
N ALA A 169 2.26 9.72 -13.85
CA ALA A 169 2.16 11.08 -13.35
C ALA A 169 3.55 11.72 -13.22
N ALA A 170 3.65 13.01 -13.57
CA ALA A 170 4.88 13.77 -13.44
C ALA A 170 5.37 13.78 -11.98
N GLY A 171 6.67 13.54 -11.78
CA GLY A 171 7.31 13.57 -10.45
C GLY A 171 7.11 12.30 -9.61
N ALA A 172 6.58 11.21 -10.17
CA ALA A 172 6.52 9.93 -9.46
C ALA A 172 7.93 9.41 -9.12
N THR A 173 8.21 9.15 -7.84
CA THR A 173 9.52 8.69 -7.33
C THR A 173 9.49 7.30 -6.69
N ALA A 174 8.30 6.80 -6.32
CA ALA A 174 8.13 5.51 -5.66
C ALA A 174 8.04 4.35 -6.66
N CYS A 175 9.03 4.20 -7.53
CA CYS A 175 9.03 3.24 -8.63
C CYS A 175 8.94 1.78 -8.14
N ALA A 176 9.67 1.44 -7.08
CA ALA A 176 9.76 0.09 -6.52
C ALA A 176 8.42 -0.45 -6.01
N THR A 177 7.44 0.41 -5.73
CA THR A 177 6.08 -0.02 -5.35
C THR A 177 5.43 -0.82 -6.48
N CYS A 178 5.64 -0.39 -7.73
CA CYS A 178 5.07 -1.04 -8.91
C CYS A 178 6.10 -1.94 -9.61
N HIS A 179 7.38 -1.58 -9.57
CA HIS A 179 8.47 -2.25 -10.29
C HIS A 179 9.55 -2.86 -9.36
N PRO A 180 9.20 -3.62 -8.30
CA PRO A 180 10.18 -4.10 -7.30
C PRO A 180 11.22 -5.08 -7.86
N GLY A 181 10.90 -5.77 -8.97
CA GLY A 181 11.84 -6.63 -9.68
C GLY A 181 12.88 -5.84 -10.49
N THR A 182 12.60 -4.58 -10.82
CA THR A 182 13.42 -3.73 -11.70
C THR A 182 14.09 -2.58 -10.95
N VAL A 183 13.43 -2.03 -9.92
CA VAL A 183 13.90 -0.88 -9.14
C VAL A 183 13.83 -1.22 -7.64
N ASN A 184 14.92 -0.98 -6.93
CA ASN A 184 15.03 -1.13 -5.48
C ASN A 184 14.29 -0.01 -4.75
N ALA A 185 13.99 -0.23 -3.46
CA ALA A 185 13.29 0.74 -2.62
C ALA A 185 14.01 2.10 -2.49
N ASP A 186 15.33 2.14 -2.70
CA ASP A 186 16.14 3.36 -2.71
C ASP A 186 16.15 4.10 -4.07
N GLY A 187 15.42 3.59 -5.07
CA GLY A 187 15.33 4.15 -6.41
C GLY A 187 16.43 3.69 -7.37
N THR A 188 17.39 2.88 -6.93
CA THR A 188 18.41 2.29 -7.81
C THR A 188 17.88 1.08 -8.59
N LEU A 189 18.57 0.70 -9.67
CA LEU A 189 18.15 -0.45 -10.47
C LEU A 189 18.54 -1.78 -9.81
N ASN A 190 17.60 -2.72 -9.79
CA ASN A 190 17.83 -4.09 -9.34
C ASN A 190 18.50 -4.91 -10.45
N LEU A 191 19.78 -4.66 -10.69
CA LEU A 191 20.55 -5.36 -11.74
C LEU A 191 20.65 -6.86 -11.48
N ALA A 192 20.65 -7.29 -10.21
CA ALA A 192 20.63 -8.70 -9.83
C ALA A 192 19.33 -9.40 -10.25
N GLY A 193 18.22 -8.66 -10.33
CA GLY A 193 16.94 -9.15 -10.83
C GLY A 193 16.93 -9.40 -12.35
N GLY A 194 17.83 -8.76 -13.11
CA GLY A 194 17.97 -8.98 -14.55
C GLY A 194 16.77 -8.52 -15.40
N LEU A 195 15.84 -7.75 -14.83
CA LEU A 195 14.62 -7.33 -15.52
C LEU A 195 14.77 -6.00 -16.28
N HIS A 196 15.74 -5.15 -15.92
CA HIS A 196 16.02 -3.95 -16.71
C HIS A 196 16.70 -4.34 -18.04
N LEU A 197 16.12 -3.90 -19.18
CA LEU A 197 16.52 -4.21 -20.57
C LEU A 197 16.08 -5.59 -21.11
N ASN A 198 15.15 -6.28 -20.45
CA ASN A 198 14.65 -7.59 -20.91
C ASN A 198 13.58 -7.53 -22.02
N GLY A 199 13.19 -6.33 -22.48
CA GLY A 199 12.15 -6.15 -23.50
C GLY A 199 10.71 -6.08 -22.97
N VAL A 200 10.49 -6.19 -21.66
CA VAL A 200 9.16 -6.22 -21.03
C VAL A 200 9.07 -5.15 -19.95
N VAL A 201 7.87 -4.60 -19.74
CA VAL A 201 7.60 -3.73 -18.60
C VAL A 201 7.11 -4.59 -17.44
N ASP A 202 8.01 -4.93 -16.52
CA ASP A 202 7.70 -5.77 -15.37
C ASP A 202 7.03 -4.97 -14.26
N VAL A 203 5.76 -5.26 -13.98
CA VAL A 203 4.97 -4.66 -12.90
C VAL A 203 4.54 -5.77 -11.95
N ASN A 204 4.71 -5.59 -10.64
CA ASN A 204 4.21 -6.56 -9.67
C ASN A 204 2.69 -6.43 -9.51
N GLY A 205 2.01 -7.55 -9.22
CA GLY A 205 0.64 -7.49 -8.73
C GLY A 205 0.63 -6.77 -7.39
N ALA A 206 0.04 -5.56 -7.33
CA ALA A 206 -0.02 -4.75 -6.10
C ALA A 206 -0.78 -5.43 -4.94
N HIS A 207 -1.41 -6.58 -5.21
CA HIS A 207 -2.16 -7.37 -4.25
C HIS A 207 -1.81 -8.86 -4.35
N PRO A 208 -1.97 -9.65 -3.27
CA PRO A 208 -1.84 -11.10 -3.31
C PRO A 208 -2.81 -11.80 -4.27
N ASP A 209 -2.52 -13.05 -4.63
CA ASP A 209 -3.42 -13.88 -5.42
C ASP A 209 -4.80 -14.03 -4.76
N GLY A 210 -5.85 -13.99 -5.58
CA GLY A 210 -7.24 -14.12 -5.10
C GLY A 210 -7.79 -12.87 -4.39
N TRP A 211 -7.14 -11.71 -4.50
CA TRP A 211 -7.56 -10.46 -3.84
C TRP A 211 -9.02 -10.04 -4.10
N SER A 212 -9.61 -10.46 -5.23
CA SER A 212 -11.02 -10.22 -5.54
C SER A 212 -11.99 -10.88 -4.54
N ASP A 213 -11.53 -11.81 -3.70
CA ASP A 213 -12.30 -12.36 -2.60
C ASP A 213 -12.71 -11.25 -1.60
N PRO A 214 -14.02 -11.04 -1.34
CA PRO A 214 -14.51 -10.08 -0.35
C PRO A 214 -13.95 -10.27 1.06
N ALA A 215 -13.57 -11.49 1.44
CA ALA A 215 -12.94 -11.77 2.72
C ALA A 215 -11.53 -11.16 2.82
N GLN A 216 -10.87 -10.92 1.70
CA GLN A 216 -9.55 -10.32 1.60
C GLN A 216 -9.62 -8.80 1.39
N HIS A 217 -10.01 -8.34 0.19
CA HIS A 217 -10.02 -6.90 -0.09
C HIS A 217 -11.02 -6.16 0.80
N GLY A 218 -12.17 -6.76 1.11
CA GLY A 218 -13.17 -6.14 1.98
C GLY A 218 -12.62 -5.92 3.39
N ARG A 219 -11.90 -6.89 3.96
CA ARG A 219 -11.26 -6.74 5.28
C ARG A 219 -10.21 -5.64 5.27
N ALA A 220 -9.38 -5.57 4.22
CA ALA A 220 -8.37 -4.53 4.06
C ALA A 220 -9.00 -3.13 3.92
N ALA A 221 -9.99 -3.00 3.03
CA ALA A 221 -10.72 -1.77 2.77
C ALA A 221 -11.40 -1.22 4.04
N LYS A 222 -11.99 -2.08 4.87
CA LYS A 222 -12.62 -1.67 6.14
C LYS A 222 -11.63 -1.22 7.23
N ARG A 223 -10.33 -1.39 7.00
CA ARG A 223 -9.26 -0.99 7.95
C ARG A 223 -8.62 0.33 7.58
N ASP A 224 -8.42 0.56 6.29
CA ASP A 224 -7.84 1.80 5.73
C ASP A 224 -8.21 1.91 4.24
N LEU A 225 -9.42 2.39 3.99
CA LEU A 225 -9.90 2.59 2.62
C LEU A 225 -9.12 3.70 1.90
N SER A 226 -8.65 4.70 2.65
CA SER A 226 -7.98 5.88 2.11
C SER A 226 -6.69 5.54 1.37
N SER A 227 -5.94 4.55 1.86
CA SER A 227 -4.72 4.04 1.23
C SER A 227 -4.92 3.57 -0.21
N CYS A 228 -6.12 3.08 -0.55
CA CYS A 228 -6.42 2.54 -1.87
C CYS A 228 -6.51 3.63 -2.95
N THR A 229 -6.80 4.88 -2.56
CA THR A 229 -7.01 6.00 -3.51
C THR A 229 -5.76 6.32 -4.33
N ALA A 230 -4.57 5.98 -3.83
CA ALA A 230 -3.30 6.17 -4.53
C ALA A 230 -3.24 5.43 -5.88
N CYS A 231 -3.92 4.28 -5.99
CA CYS A 231 -3.96 3.47 -7.22
C CYS A 231 -5.35 3.40 -7.83
N HIS A 232 -6.41 3.33 -7.01
CA HIS A 232 -7.78 3.13 -7.47
C HIS A 232 -8.54 4.44 -7.75
N GLY A 233 -7.87 5.59 -7.58
CA GLY A 233 -8.43 6.91 -7.79
C GLY A 233 -9.14 7.47 -6.56
N ALA A 234 -9.22 8.80 -6.48
CA ALA A 234 -9.87 9.48 -5.36
C ALA A 234 -11.37 9.17 -5.23
N ASP A 235 -12.01 8.80 -6.33
CA ASP A 235 -13.41 8.39 -6.43
C ASP A 235 -13.62 6.87 -6.39
N TYR A 236 -12.54 6.10 -6.23
CA TYR A 236 -12.49 4.64 -6.37
C TYR A 236 -12.98 4.13 -7.73
N GLY A 237 -12.91 5.01 -8.75
CA GLY A 237 -13.39 4.77 -10.11
C GLY A 237 -12.45 3.95 -10.98
N GLY A 238 -11.24 3.62 -10.50
CA GLY A 238 -10.25 2.81 -11.21
C GLY A 238 -8.86 3.42 -11.19
N GLY A 239 -8.76 4.75 -11.17
CA GLY A 239 -7.48 5.46 -11.09
C GLY A 239 -6.45 4.95 -12.10
N THR A 240 -5.19 4.86 -11.66
CA THR A 240 -4.09 4.30 -12.45
C THR A 240 -4.14 2.77 -12.51
N SER A 241 -4.81 2.11 -11.56
CA SER A 241 -4.95 0.65 -11.53
C SER A 241 -5.90 0.10 -12.60
N GLY A 242 -6.83 0.92 -13.10
CA GLY A 242 -7.95 0.49 -13.96
C GLY A 242 -9.02 -0.36 -13.26
N VAL A 243 -8.83 -0.72 -11.98
CA VAL A 243 -9.77 -1.57 -11.21
C VAL A 243 -10.71 -0.69 -10.40
N SER A 244 -11.97 -0.61 -10.84
CA SER A 244 -13.00 0.23 -10.22
C SER A 244 -13.77 -0.51 -9.13
N CYS A 245 -13.79 0.03 -7.91
CA CYS A 245 -14.66 -0.46 -6.84
C CYS A 245 -16.14 -0.27 -7.22
N ASN A 246 -16.43 0.85 -7.88
CA ASN A 246 -17.78 1.24 -8.28
C ASN A 246 -18.37 0.29 -9.33
N ALA A 247 -17.54 -0.40 -10.11
CA ALA A 247 -17.99 -1.38 -11.09
C ALA A 247 -18.63 -2.62 -10.44
N CYS A 248 -18.11 -3.07 -9.30
CA CYS A 248 -18.65 -4.23 -8.57
C CYS A 248 -19.65 -3.85 -7.48
N HIS A 249 -19.51 -2.67 -6.87
CA HIS A 249 -20.34 -2.22 -5.74
C HIS A 249 -21.55 -1.36 -6.14
N GLY A 250 -22.05 -1.53 -7.37
CA GLY A 250 -23.31 -0.91 -7.79
C GLY A 250 -23.23 0.62 -7.94
N GLY A 251 -22.10 1.14 -8.44
CA GLY A 251 -21.86 2.57 -8.65
C GLY A 251 -21.24 3.25 -7.44
N THR A 252 -21.53 4.53 -7.22
CA THR A 252 -21.00 5.32 -6.09
C THR A 252 -21.88 5.26 -4.84
N ALA A 253 -23.08 4.67 -4.95
CA ALA A 253 -24.07 4.65 -3.87
C ALA A 253 -23.60 3.94 -2.59
N TRP A 254 -22.69 2.96 -2.71
CA TRP A 254 -22.11 2.28 -1.55
C TRP A 254 -21.33 3.25 -0.64
N GLN A 255 -20.75 4.32 -1.20
CA GLN A 255 -19.91 5.27 -0.47
C GLN A 255 -20.71 6.07 0.57
N SER A 256 -22.02 6.22 0.36
CA SER A 256 -22.94 6.90 1.30
C SER A 256 -23.91 5.93 1.99
N ASN A 257 -23.80 4.62 1.77
CA ASN A 257 -24.67 3.63 2.36
C ASN A 257 -24.05 3.06 3.64
N CYS A 258 -24.49 3.53 4.81
CA CYS A 258 -23.96 3.06 6.10
C CYS A 258 -24.13 1.53 6.28
N THR A 259 -25.23 0.98 5.74
CA THR A 259 -25.47 -0.47 5.83
C THR A 259 -24.53 -1.29 4.96
N PHE A 260 -23.82 -0.67 4.02
CA PHE A 260 -22.86 -1.36 3.15
C PHE A 260 -21.73 -1.99 3.96
N CYS A 261 -21.21 -1.28 4.97
CA CYS A 261 -20.11 -1.76 5.81
C CYS A 261 -20.60 -2.55 7.03
N HIS A 262 -21.56 -2.02 7.80
CA HIS A 262 -22.01 -2.61 9.06
C HIS A 262 -23.54 -2.55 9.21
N GLY A 263 -24.10 -3.17 10.24
CA GLY A 263 -25.54 -3.21 10.44
C GLY A 263 -26.28 -4.15 9.48
N THR A 264 -27.59 -3.99 9.42
CA THR A 264 -28.49 -4.79 8.59
C THR A 264 -28.47 -4.27 7.15
N LYS A 265 -27.97 -5.09 6.23
CA LYS A 265 -27.80 -4.73 4.81
C LYS A 265 -29.13 -4.37 4.14
N VAL A 266 -29.15 -3.25 3.40
CA VAL A 266 -30.25 -2.90 2.49
C VAL A 266 -29.73 -2.67 1.08
N ALA A 267 -30.54 -3.02 0.08
CA ALA A 267 -30.18 -2.90 -1.33
C ALA A 267 -30.10 -1.44 -1.80
N ALA A 268 -30.99 -0.59 -1.29
CA ALA A 268 -30.99 0.86 -1.52
C ALA A 268 -31.13 1.56 -0.18
N TYR A 269 -30.17 2.43 0.15
CA TYR A 269 -30.12 3.12 1.43
C TYR A 269 -30.78 4.49 1.32
N ALA A 270 -31.73 4.76 2.21
CA ALA A 270 -32.32 6.08 2.42
C ALA A 270 -32.07 6.55 3.86
N ALA A 271 -32.29 7.84 4.12
CA ALA A 271 -32.13 8.41 5.47
C ALA A 271 -32.99 7.68 6.53
N ALA A 272 -34.15 7.13 6.14
CA ALA A 272 -35.01 6.34 7.01
C ALA A 272 -34.39 4.99 7.43
N ASP A 273 -33.37 4.51 6.72
CA ASP A 273 -32.66 3.27 7.02
C ASP A 273 -31.52 3.45 8.02
N LEU A 274 -31.22 4.68 8.48
CA LEU A 274 -30.16 4.95 9.44
C LEU A 274 -30.20 4.04 10.69
N PRO A 275 -31.37 3.71 11.30
CA PRO A 275 -31.43 2.76 12.40
C PRO A 275 -30.94 1.35 12.05
N LYS A 276 -31.03 0.94 10.78
CA LYS A 276 -30.52 -0.35 10.30
C LYS A 276 -29.00 -0.39 10.24
N ALA A 277 -28.34 0.77 10.18
CA ALA A 277 -26.88 0.85 10.23
C ALA A 277 -26.34 0.46 11.61
N ALA A 278 -27.12 0.59 12.68
CA ALA A 278 -26.70 0.14 13.99
C ALA A 278 -26.47 -1.38 13.99
N PRO A 279 -25.29 -1.88 14.40
CA PRO A 279 -24.95 -3.29 14.37
C PRO A 279 -26.01 -4.19 15.01
N PRO A 280 -26.43 -5.21 14.27
CA PRO A 280 -26.23 -6.59 14.72
C PRO A 280 -25.04 -7.23 13.99
N LEU A 281 -24.47 -6.56 12.99
CA LEU A 281 -23.29 -6.99 12.23
C LEU A 281 -22.21 -5.91 12.30
N GLY A 282 -21.07 -6.23 12.89
CA GLY A 282 -19.88 -5.39 12.92
C GLY A 282 -19.19 -5.31 11.56
N THR A 283 -18.25 -4.38 11.41
CA THR A 283 -17.53 -4.21 10.15
C THR A 283 -16.69 -5.42 9.81
N GLN A 284 -16.21 -6.23 10.76
CA GLN A 284 -15.41 -7.42 10.47
C GLN A 284 -16.20 -8.74 10.53
N GLY A 285 -17.53 -8.66 10.47
CA GLY A 285 -18.41 -9.82 10.47
C GLY A 285 -18.82 -10.30 11.86
N GLU A 286 -18.52 -9.51 12.90
CA GLU A 286 -18.95 -9.78 14.27
C GLU A 286 -20.47 -9.76 14.36
N THR A 287 -21.06 -10.75 15.04
CA THR A 287 -22.51 -10.81 15.25
C THR A 287 -22.90 -10.98 16.71
N ALA A 288 -21.93 -11.29 17.59
CA ALA A 288 -22.21 -11.48 18.99
C ALA A 288 -22.26 -10.14 19.72
N VAL A 289 -23.26 -9.93 20.57
CA VAL A 289 -23.37 -8.74 21.43
C VAL A 289 -22.20 -8.60 22.42
N THR A 290 -21.42 -9.66 22.62
CA THR A 290 -20.18 -9.64 23.39
C THR A 290 -19.01 -8.99 22.64
N ASP A 291 -19.11 -8.84 21.32
CA ASP A 291 -18.12 -8.13 20.51
C ASP A 291 -18.36 -6.62 20.60
N ARG A 292 -17.29 -5.86 20.80
CA ARG A 292 -17.36 -4.39 20.93
C ARG A 292 -18.04 -3.74 19.73
N ALA A 293 -17.80 -4.27 18.53
CA ALA A 293 -18.37 -3.76 17.28
C ALA A 293 -19.91 -3.89 17.25
N VAL A 294 -20.48 -4.89 17.92
CA VAL A 294 -21.94 -5.10 17.99
C VAL A 294 -22.51 -4.47 19.26
N GLY A 295 -22.09 -4.98 20.42
CA GLY A 295 -22.44 -4.46 21.74
C GLY A 295 -23.94 -4.22 21.97
N ALA A 296 -24.24 -3.19 22.75
CA ALA A 296 -25.59 -2.87 23.21
C ALA A 296 -26.38 -1.92 22.26
N HIS A 297 -25.98 -1.76 20.99
CA HIS A 297 -26.66 -0.86 20.04
C HIS A 297 -28.18 -1.09 19.99
N GLN A 298 -28.60 -2.34 19.76
CA GLN A 298 -30.02 -2.69 19.63
C GLN A 298 -30.81 -2.43 20.93
N LYS A 299 -30.17 -2.53 22.10
CA LYS A 299 -30.84 -2.28 23.40
C LYS A 299 -31.25 -0.82 23.56
N HIS A 300 -30.51 0.12 22.98
CA HIS A 300 -30.81 1.55 23.07
C HIS A 300 -31.78 2.02 21.99
N LEU A 301 -31.70 1.43 20.79
CA LEU A 301 -32.62 1.75 19.68
C LEU A 301 -34.02 1.16 19.86
N LEU A 302 -34.11 0.03 20.57
CA LEU A 302 -35.37 -0.67 20.86
C LEU A 302 -35.70 -0.61 22.35
N ALA A 303 -35.30 0.47 23.02
CA ALA A 303 -35.50 0.66 24.45
C ALA A 303 -36.99 0.60 24.81
N THR A 304 -37.31 -0.12 25.89
CA THR A 304 -38.67 -0.24 26.42
C THR A 304 -38.89 0.58 27.69
N VAL A 305 -37.82 1.12 28.27
CA VAL A 305 -37.86 1.96 29.47
C VAL A 305 -37.70 3.44 29.15
N SER A 306 -37.50 3.82 27.90
CA SER A 306 -37.44 5.20 27.42
C SER A 306 -37.93 5.25 25.98
N SER A 307 -38.10 6.44 25.44
CA SER A 307 -38.11 6.62 23.98
C SER A 307 -36.80 6.07 23.37
N PRO A 308 -36.83 5.56 22.13
CA PRO A 308 -35.64 5.17 21.39
C PRO A 308 -34.58 6.28 21.40
N LEU A 309 -33.34 5.91 21.69
CA LEU A 309 -32.24 6.88 21.71
C LEU A 309 -31.68 7.08 20.29
N ALA A 310 -31.50 8.34 19.90
CA ALA A 310 -30.83 8.68 18.65
C ALA A 310 -29.34 8.30 18.73
N CYS A 311 -28.74 7.91 17.60
CA CYS A 311 -27.32 7.54 17.52
C CYS A 311 -26.40 8.66 18.04
N ALA A 312 -26.77 9.91 17.76
CA ALA A 312 -26.08 11.13 18.17
C ALA A 312 -25.95 11.29 19.70
N GLU A 313 -26.71 10.53 20.50
CA GLU A 313 -26.59 10.56 21.96
C GLU A 313 -25.35 9.84 22.47
N CYS A 314 -24.78 8.92 21.68
CA CYS A 314 -23.59 8.16 22.06
C CYS A 314 -22.35 8.62 21.29
N HIS A 315 -22.49 8.87 19.99
CA HIS A 315 -21.38 9.27 19.13
C HIS A 315 -21.83 10.19 18.00
N ALA A 316 -20.90 10.93 17.41
CA ALA A 316 -21.19 11.65 16.17
C ALA A 316 -21.52 10.64 15.07
N VAL A 317 -22.63 10.87 14.37
CA VAL A 317 -23.01 10.04 13.21
C VAL A 317 -22.15 10.50 12.02
N PRO A 318 -21.32 9.63 11.44
CA PRO A 318 -20.46 10.02 10.31
C PRO A 318 -21.28 10.45 9.09
N ALA A 319 -20.74 11.39 8.31
CA ALA A 319 -21.36 11.86 7.07
C ALA A 319 -20.65 11.35 5.80
N ASP A 320 -19.43 10.83 5.94
CA ASP A 320 -18.57 10.39 4.83
C ASP A 320 -17.70 9.20 5.23
N LEU A 321 -16.92 8.66 4.28
CA LEU A 321 -16.06 7.48 4.47
C LEU A 321 -14.77 7.76 5.27
N GLY A 322 -14.50 9.01 5.64
CA GLY A 322 -13.33 9.39 6.44
C GLY A 322 -13.34 8.81 7.86
N HIS A 323 -14.48 8.30 8.33
CA HIS A 323 -14.59 7.61 9.62
C HIS A 323 -14.05 6.16 9.61
N LEU A 324 -13.59 5.64 8.46
CA LEU A 324 -12.98 4.31 8.36
C LEU A 324 -11.49 4.35 8.78
N ASP A 325 -11.21 4.85 9.99
CA ASP A 325 -9.87 5.03 10.58
C ASP A 325 -9.53 3.96 11.64
N GLY A 326 -10.47 3.03 11.88
CA GLY A 326 -10.33 1.96 12.89
C GLY A 326 -10.57 2.40 14.33
N ALA A 327 -10.93 3.66 14.58
CA ALA A 327 -11.21 4.19 15.92
C ALA A 327 -12.72 4.43 16.13
N ALA A 328 -13.25 3.91 17.24
CA ALA A 328 -14.61 4.25 17.66
C ALA A 328 -14.62 5.64 18.32
N GLN A 329 -15.06 6.64 17.59
CA GLN A 329 -15.13 8.03 18.05
C GLN A 329 -16.41 8.22 18.88
N VAL A 330 -16.30 8.18 20.21
CA VAL A 330 -17.46 8.33 21.12
C VAL A 330 -17.54 9.77 21.62
N THR A 331 -18.63 10.44 21.26
CA THR A 331 -18.94 11.81 21.67
C THR A 331 -20.40 11.85 22.14
N PHE A 332 -20.59 11.90 23.45
CA PHE A 332 -21.93 11.86 24.04
C PHE A 332 -22.74 13.12 23.75
N GLY A 333 -24.02 12.93 23.44
CA GLY A 333 -24.99 13.97 23.15
C GLY A 333 -25.64 14.61 24.39
N VAL A 334 -26.70 15.38 24.16
CA VAL A 334 -27.35 16.19 25.20
C VAL A 334 -28.11 15.36 26.23
N ALA A 335 -28.73 14.24 25.83
CA ALA A 335 -29.46 13.39 26.75
C ALA A 335 -28.51 12.74 27.75
N ALA A 336 -27.34 12.27 27.30
CA ALA A 336 -26.32 11.67 28.16
C ALA A 336 -25.71 12.68 29.16
N ARG A 337 -25.63 13.97 28.80
CA ARG A 337 -25.04 15.05 29.63
C ARG A 337 -26.05 15.77 30.53
N ARG A 338 -27.32 15.38 30.49
CA ARG A 338 -28.40 16.09 31.16
C ARG A 338 -28.15 16.17 32.67
N ASN A 339 -28.65 17.23 33.30
CA ASN A 339 -28.52 17.51 34.74
C ASN A 339 -27.06 17.58 35.23
N GLY A 340 -26.15 18.03 34.36
CA GLY A 340 -24.73 18.19 34.70
C GLY A 340 -23.97 16.86 34.75
N ALA A 341 -24.53 15.79 34.18
CA ALA A 341 -23.81 14.54 34.02
C ALA A 341 -22.54 14.76 33.16
N ALA A 342 -21.47 14.05 33.50
CA ALA A 342 -20.19 14.09 32.80
C ALA A 342 -19.86 12.71 32.20
N PRO A 343 -20.51 12.32 31.09
CA PRO A 343 -20.30 11.03 30.44
C PRO A 343 -18.84 10.74 30.14
N ALA A 344 -18.43 9.50 30.38
CA ALA A 344 -17.10 9.00 30.04
C ALA A 344 -17.17 7.63 29.36
N TRP A 345 -16.27 7.43 28.41
CA TRP A 345 -16.04 6.15 27.72
C TRP A 345 -14.55 5.82 27.76
N ASN A 346 -14.21 4.62 28.21
CA ASN A 346 -12.82 4.15 28.32
C ASN A 346 -12.47 3.02 27.32
N GLY A 347 -13.36 2.74 26.35
CA GLY A 347 -13.22 1.62 25.43
C GLY A 347 -13.98 0.35 25.84
N THR A 348 -14.50 0.25 27.07
CA THR A 348 -15.26 -0.92 27.54
C THR A 348 -16.52 -0.58 28.31
N THR A 349 -16.48 0.43 29.17
CA THR A 349 -17.58 0.83 30.05
C THR A 349 -18.01 2.26 29.77
N CYS A 350 -19.33 2.50 29.79
CA CYS A 350 -19.88 3.85 29.77
C CYS A 350 -20.22 4.28 31.21
N ALA A 351 -19.65 5.39 31.68
CA ALA A 351 -19.81 5.86 33.05
C ALA A 351 -20.32 7.29 33.11
N SER A 352 -20.88 7.68 34.26
CA SER A 352 -21.26 9.06 34.57
C SER A 352 -22.23 9.71 33.56
N THR A 353 -23.03 8.89 32.87
CA THR A 353 -24.11 9.39 32.00
C THR A 353 -25.35 9.66 32.83
N TYR A 354 -26.21 10.55 32.35
CA TYR A 354 -27.50 10.84 32.96
C TYR A 354 -28.36 9.58 33.16
N CYS A 355 -28.29 8.63 32.22
CA CYS A 355 -29.09 7.40 32.23
C CYS A 355 -28.49 6.31 33.12
N HIS A 356 -27.16 6.18 33.15
CA HIS A 356 -26.46 5.20 33.97
C HIS A 356 -25.13 5.77 34.49
N GLY A 357 -24.87 5.55 35.77
CA GLY A 357 -23.61 5.95 36.40
C GLY A 357 -23.52 7.29 37.06
N SER A 358 -24.48 8.18 36.81
CA SER A 358 -24.65 9.39 37.63
C SER A 358 -25.72 9.24 38.71
N ILE A 359 -26.38 8.09 38.83
CA ILE A 359 -27.52 7.92 39.74
C ILE A 359 -27.05 7.39 41.10
N ALA A 360 -27.17 8.23 42.13
CA ALA A 360 -26.80 7.89 43.49
C ALA A 360 -27.64 6.71 44.03
N GLY A 361 -26.98 5.67 44.53
CA GLY A 361 -27.62 4.46 45.07
C GLY A 361 -27.97 3.39 44.03
N ALA A 362 -27.61 3.59 42.75
CA ALA A 362 -27.74 2.61 41.69
C ALA A 362 -26.81 1.39 41.91
N ALA A 363 -27.32 0.17 41.68
CA ALA A 363 -26.54 -1.06 41.82
C ALA A 363 -25.52 -1.30 40.68
N ALA A 364 -25.66 -0.61 39.53
CA ALA A 364 -24.79 -0.78 38.37
C ALA A 364 -24.41 0.58 37.72
N PRO A 365 -23.51 1.36 38.34
CA PRO A 365 -23.18 2.71 37.87
C PRO A 365 -22.24 2.76 36.65
N ALA A 366 -21.70 1.65 36.14
CA ALA A 366 -20.83 1.69 34.97
C ALA A 366 -21.02 0.42 34.12
N PRO A 367 -22.12 0.33 33.34
CA PRO A 367 -22.36 -0.84 32.52
C PRO A 367 -21.26 -1.02 31.46
N THR A 368 -20.85 -2.28 31.29
CA THR A 368 -19.99 -2.69 30.17
C THR A 368 -20.81 -2.69 28.89
N TRP A 369 -20.28 -2.10 27.82
CA TRP A 369 -20.94 -1.97 26.52
C TRP A 369 -21.35 -3.31 25.90
N THR A 370 -20.57 -4.35 26.16
CA THR A 370 -20.77 -5.71 25.65
C THR A 370 -21.49 -6.62 26.64
N SER A 371 -22.04 -6.05 27.72
CA SER A 371 -22.77 -6.80 28.73
C SER A 371 -24.06 -7.39 28.16
N THR A 372 -24.29 -8.66 28.42
CA THR A 372 -25.57 -9.33 28.20
C THR A 372 -26.47 -9.28 29.43
N ALA A 373 -25.96 -8.85 30.58
CA ALA A 373 -26.74 -8.69 31.79
C ALA A 373 -27.76 -7.55 31.57
N GLY A 374 -29.04 -7.88 31.69
CA GLY A 374 -30.12 -6.91 31.56
C GLY A 374 -30.17 -5.93 32.73
N THR A 375 -30.56 -4.70 32.44
CA THR A 375 -30.84 -3.68 33.46
C THR A 375 -32.21 -3.96 34.10
N THR A 376 -32.27 -3.92 35.42
CA THR A 376 -33.52 -3.96 36.21
C THR A 376 -33.84 -2.57 36.75
N CYS A 377 -35.06 -2.36 37.28
CA CYS A 377 -35.40 -1.11 37.96
C CYS A 377 -34.41 -0.79 39.09
N ALA A 378 -33.96 -1.81 39.84
CA ALA A 378 -32.97 -1.68 40.91
C ALA A 378 -31.55 -1.31 40.43
N SER A 379 -31.28 -1.43 39.13
CA SER A 379 -30.00 -1.01 38.55
C SER A 379 -29.86 0.50 38.53
N CYS A 380 -30.98 1.25 38.55
CA CYS A 380 -31.00 2.72 38.51
C CYS A 380 -31.71 3.32 39.72
N HIS A 381 -32.75 2.68 40.22
CA HIS A 381 -33.52 3.14 41.37
C HIS A 381 -33.23 2.30 42.61
N LEU A 382 -33.55 2.85 43.78
CA LEU A 382 -33.71 2.04 44.98
C LEU A 382 -34.83 1.00 44.77
N PRO A 383 -34.90 -0.08 45.58
CA PRO A 383 -35.78 -1.23 45.33
C PRO A 383 -37.28 -0.93 45.26
N GLN A 384 -37.72 0.29 45.61
CA GLN A 384 -39.12 0.74 45.64
C GLN A 384 -40.03 -0.20 46.45
N SER A 385 -39.46 -0.81 47.49
CA SER A 385 -40.12 -1.80 48.35
C SER A 385 -39.58 -1.68 49.78
N GLY A 386 -40.49 -1.55 50.76
CA GLY A 386 -40.15 -1.38 52.18
C GLY A 386 -40.66 -0.06 52.76
N SER A 387 -40.16 0.35 53.93
CA SER A 387 -40.69 1.48 54.70
C SER A 387 -39.63 2.50 55.14
N GLY A 388 -38.49 2.58 54.43
CA GLY A 388 -37.39 3.47 54.79
C GLY A 388 -36.68 4.10 53.59
N THR A 389 -35.70 4.96 53.88
CA THR A 389 -34.89 5.70 52.89
C THR A 389 -33.95 4.81 52.06
N SER A 390 -33.71 3.57 52.50
CA SER A 390 -33.01 2.55 51.71
C SER A 390 -33.89 1.94 50.60
N ALA A 391 -35.22 2.05 50.73
CA ALA A 391 -36.19 1.52 49.77
C ALA A 391 -36.63 2.57 48.75
N TYR A 392 -36.65 3.85 49.13
CA TYR A 392 -37.11 4.95 48.29
C TYR A 392 -36.21 6.18 48.48
N SER A 393 -36.13 7.01 47.44
CA SER A 393 -35.36 8.26 47.51
C SER A 393 -36.03 9.24 48.48
N GLY A 394 -35.25 9.78 49.41
CA GLY A 394 -35.76 10.73 50.41
C GLY A 394 -36.95 10.17 51.21
N ARG A 395 -38.00 10.96 51.36
CA ARG A 395 -39.18 10.62 52.17
C ARG A 395 -40.34 9.99 51.37
N HIS A 396 -40.11 9.57 50.12
CA HIS A 396 -41.15 8.92 49.29
C HIS A 396 -41.84 7.72 49.98
N TYR A 397 -41.11 7.01 50.84
CA TYR A 397 -41.66 5.89 51.60
C TYR A 397 -42.86 6.28 52.47
N LEU A 398 -42.96 7.53 52.95
CA LEU A 398 -44.10 7.97 53.75
C LEU A 398 -45.40 7.94 52.94
N HIS A 399 -45.36 8.33 51.66
CA HIS A 399 -46.53 8.32 50.79
C HIS A 399 -46.84 6.92 50.28
N VAL A 400 -45.81 6.20 49.80
CA VAL A 400 -46.00 4.90 49.17
C VAL A 400 -46.22 3.79 50.20
N SER A 401 -45.36 3.69 51.20
CA SER A 401 -45.41 2.62 52.21
C SER A 401 -46.33 2.96 53.37
N SER A 402 -46.17 4.14 53.99
CA SER A 402 -46.94 4.47 55.19
C SER A 402 -48.39 4.89 54.92
N ARG A 403 -48.69 5.41 53.72
CA ARG A 403 -50.04 5.86 53.33
C ARG A 403 -50.66 5.05 52.19
N GLY A 404 -49.94 4.08 51.62
CA GLY A 404 -50.45 3.21 50.56
C GLY A 404 -50.82 3.95 49.26
N ILE A 405 -50.23 5.12 49.00
CA ILE A 405 -50.56 5.92 47.82
C ILE A 405 -49.91 5.29 46.58
N SER A 406 -50.71 5.07 45.55
CA SER A 406 -50.24 4.48 44.29
C SER A 406 -49.29 5.43 43.54
N CYS A 407 -48.33 4.88 42.80
CA CYS A 407 -47.40 5.66 41.99
C CYS A 407 -48.13 6.55 40.97
N ALA A 408 -49.20 6.02 40.37
CA ALA A 408 -50.00 6.72 39.36
C ALA A 408 -50.71 7.98 39.89
N THR A 409 -51.00 8.04 41.19
CA THR A 409 -51.58 9.24 41.83
C THR A 409 -50.66 10.45 41.70
N CYS A 410 -49.34 10.23 41.81
CA CYS A 410 -48.35 11.29 41.72
C CYS A 410 -47.73 11.40 40.33
N HIS A 411 -47.51 10.31 39.62
CA HIS A 411 -46.78 10.32 38.34
C HIS A 411 -47.68 10.22 37.11
N GLY A 412 -48.95 9.88 37.28
CA GLY A 412 -49.92 9.67 36.20
C GLY A 412 -50.09 8.21 35.80
N SER A 413 -51.08 7.95 34.95
CA SER A 413 -51.37 6.60 34.45
C SER A 413 -50.15 5.96 33.78
N GLY A 414 -49.97 4.65 33.97
CA GLY A 414 -48.86 3.88 33.40
C GLY A 414 -47.61 3.79 34.27
N TYR A 415 -47.52 4.56 35.37
CA TYR A 415 -46.45 4.43 36.36
C TYR A 415 -46.86 3.51 37.52
N THR A 416 -46.06 2.46 37.76
CA THR A 416 -46.20 1.53 38.88
C THR A 416 -44.82 1.21 39.48
N ALA A 417 -44.77 0.34 40.49
CA ALA A 417 -43.50 -0.15 41.04
C ALA A 417 -42.66 -0.98 40.04
N SER A 418 -43.24 -1.38 38.91
CA SER A 418 -42.59 -2.23 37.90
C SER A 418 -42.81 -1.77 36.46
N ALA A 419 -43.45 -0.62 36.25
CA ALA A 419 -43.79 -0.10 34.94
C ALA A 419 -43.61 1.41 34.88
N VAL A 420 -43.22 1.89 33.71
CA VAL A 420 -42.99 3.29 33.39
C VAL A 420 -43.64 3.60 32.04
N VAL A 421 -43.94 4.88 31.81
CA VAL A 421 -44.33 5.37 30.48
C VAL A 421 -43.05 5.75 29.74
N PRO A 422 -42.65 5.04 28.66
CA PRO A 422 -41.34 5.25 28.02
C PRO A 422 -41.16 6.66 27.46
N ALA A 423 -42.24 7.27 26.95
CA ALA A 423 -42.22 8.61 26.38
C ALA A 423 -41.76 9.70 27.35
N THR A 424 -41.98 9.47 28.65
CA THR A 424 -41.73 10.45 29.71
C THR A 424 -40.78 9.94 30.80
N HIS A 425 -40.20 8.75 30.62
CA HIS A 425 -39.19 8.19 31.51
C HIS A 425 -37.80 8.45 30.92
N VAL A 426 -36.89 8.99 31.75
CA VAL A 426 -35.54 9.42 31.34
C VAL A 426 -35.56 10.64 30.39
N ASP A 427 -36.62 11.46 30.41
CA ASP A 427 -36.74 12.65 29.57
C ASP A 427 -36.10 13.92 30.20
N GLY A 428 -35.60 13.81 31.43
CA GLY A 428 -35.01 14.93 32.16
C GLY A 428 -35.91 15.69 33.09
N THR A 429 -37.20 15.41 33.09
CA THR A 429 -38.21 16.14 33.84
C THR A 429 -38.91 15.23 34.84
N ARG A 430 -39.35 15.80 35.96
CA ARG A 430 -40.11 15.05 36.96
C ARG A 430 -41.58 15.14 36.58
N GLN A 431 -42.14 14.04 36.12
CA GLN A 431 -43.57 13.96 35.85
C GLN A 431 -44.34 13.88 37.16
N LEU A 432 -44.96 14.99 37.54
CA LEU A 432 -45.83 15.08 38.71
C LEU A 432 -47.21 15.58 38.27
N GLN A 433 -48.24 14.88 38.72
CA GLN A 433 -49.62 15.26 38.47
C GLN A 433 -49.92 16.58 39.19
N PRO A 434 -50.75 17.47 38.58
CA PRO A 434 -51.08 18.77 39.16
C PRO A 434 -51.62 18.70 40.59
N ILE A 435 -52.26 17.59 40.95
CA ILE A 435 -52.78 17.32 42.31
C ILE A 435 -51.72 17.37 43.41
N VAL A 436 -50.43 17.23 43.08
CA VAL A 436 -49.32 17.28 44.04
C VAL A 436 -48.77 18.70 44.24
N GLY A 437 -49.02 19.63 43.31
CA GLY A 437 -48.67 21.05 43.46
C GLY A 437 -47.21 21.31 43.84
N TRP A 438 -46.28 20.41 43.50
CA TRP A 438 -44.89 20.49 43.96
C TRP A 438 -44.14 21.63 43.28
N ASN A 439 -43.55 22.51 44.08
CA ASN A 439 -42.60 23.53 43.65
C ASN A 439 -41.18 23.07 44.00
N ALA A 440 -40.39 22.78 42.96
CA ALA A 440 -39.03 22.29 43.14
C ALA A 440 -38.04 23.36 43.65
N ALA A 441 -38.31 24.65 43.42
CA ALA A 441 -37.44 25.75 43.83
C ALA A 441 -37.56 26.02 45.34
N SER A 442 -38.79 26.06 45.85
CA SER A 442 -39.08 26.23 47.28
C SER A 442 -39.17 24.90 48.04
N ARG A 443 -39.06 23.75 47.34
CA ARG A 443 -39.26 22.40 47.88
C ARG A 443 -40.57 22.25 48.66
N SER A 444 -41.63 22.93 48.20
CA SER A 444 -42.93 22.95 48.88
C SER A 444 -44.01 22.28 48.04
N CYS A 445 -44.99 21.65 48.68
CA CYS A 445 -46.20 21.13 48.02
C CYS A 445 -47.34 22.15 48.17
N ALA A 446 -48.01 22.50 47.07
CA ALA A 446 -49.16 23.40 47.05
C ALA A 446 -50.59 22.78 47.03
N PRO A 447 -50.89 21.53 47.45
CA PRO A 447 -52.27 21.08 47.61
C PRO A 447 -52.65 20.66 49.04
N GLY A 448 -53.96 20.55 49.29
CA GLY A 448 -54.60 20.36 50.61
C GLY A 448 -54.25 19.10 51.41
N CYS A 449 -53.31 18.25 50.99
CA CYS A 449 -52.90 17.04 51.73
C CYS A 449 -51.93 17.33 52.89
N HIS A 450 -51.13 18.40 52.82
CA HIS A 450 -50.10 18.75 53.82
C HIS A 450 -50.28 20.14 54.44
N GLY A 451 -51.43 20.79 54.17
CA GLY A 451 -51.70 22.14 54.69
C GLY A 451 -50.65 23.17 54.25
N GLY A 452 -50.16 23.98 55.20
CA GLY A 452 -49.16 25.04 54.96
C GLY A 452 -47.71 24.66 55.27
N GLU A 453 -47.40 23.37 55.43
CA GLU A 453 -46.05 22.92 55.80
C GLU A 453 -45.03 23.04 54.64
N THR A 454 -43.78 23.39 54.95
CA THR A 454 -42.66 23.54 54.01
C THR A 454 -41.56 22.50 54.31
N TRP A 455 -40.87 21.98 53.28
CA TRP A 455 -40.08 20.73 53.38
C TRP A 455 -38.68 20.82 52.77
#